data_AF-A0A938QX88-F1
#
_entry.id   AF-A0A938QX88-F1
#
_cell.length_a   1.000
_cell.length_b   1.000
_cell.length_c   1.000
_cell.angle_alpha   90.00
_cell.angle_beta   90.00
_cell.angle_gamma   90.00
#
_symmetry.space_group_name_H-M   'P 1'
#
loop_
_entity.id
_entity.type
_entity.pdbx_description
1 polymer ?
#
loop_
_entity_poly.entity_id
_entity_poly.type
_entity_poly.pdbx_seq_one_letter_code
_entity_poly.pdbx_strand_id
1 'polypeptide(L)'
;MDVQTALKTRHSARAYSSQPLPEDVVQAILLDAREAPSWSNTQPWKVAVAHGASCDALRQDLVAAAATRVPEPEVPQLFEYPPLLQARRRATGFGLYEVLGIDRADKEARAKQFEKNFALFDAPCAVFLFAHRALQG
;
A
#
# COMPACT_ATOMS: atom_id res chain seq x y z
N MET A 1 21.07 1.42 -12.16
CA MET A 1 20.91 0.41 -11.09
C MET A 1 20.64 -0.92 -11.76
N ASP A 2 21.22 -2.02 -11.28
CA ASP A 2 20.89 -3.36 -11.78
C ASP A 2 19.71 -3.99 -11.03
N VAL A 3 19.20 -5.12 -11.54
CA VAL A 3 18.03 -5.80 -10.97
C VAL A 3 18.29 -6.29 -9.54
N GLN A 4 19.47 -6.83 -9.25
CA GLN A 4 19.78 -7.35 -7.91
C GLN A 4 19.77 -6.24 -6.85
N THR A 5 20.31 -5.08 -7.22
CA THR A 5 20.32 -3.90 -6.37
C THR A 5 18.90 -3.41 -6.12
N ALA A 6 18.08 -3.29 -7.18
CA ALA A 6 16.69 -2.86 -7.05
C ALA A 6 15.88 -3.76 -6.10
N LEU A 7 16.06 -5.09 -6.20
CA LEU A 7 15.38 -6.06 -5.35
C LEU A 7 15.76 -5.92 -3.87
N LYS A 8 17.03 -5.64 -3.57
CA LYS A 8 17.55 -5.54 -2.20
C LYS A 8 17.27 -4.19 -1.54
N THR A 9 17.18 -3.11 -2.32
CA THR A 9 16.97 -1.76 -1.78
C THR A 9 15.50 -1.39 -1.65
N ARG A 10 14.60 -2.03 -2.41
CA ARG A 10 13.16 -1.84 -2.28
C ARG A 10 12.67 -2.30 -0.90
N HIS A 11 11.98 -1.42 -0.21
CA HIS A 11 11.36 -1.68 1.08
C HIS A 11 9.99 -0.99 1.18
N SER A 12 9.22 -1.31 2.20
CA SER A 12 7.96 -0.61 2.50
C SER A 12 8.27 0.69 3.23
N ALA A 13 8.43 1.78 2.47
CA ALA A 13 8.49 3.12 3.01
C ALA A 13 7.13 3.49 3.65
N ARG A 14 7.18 4.21 4.78
CA ARG A 14 6.00 4.64 5.56
C ARG A 14 6.07 6.10 5.99
N ALA A 15 6.84 6.88 5.24
CA ALA A 15 6.92 8.32 5.33
C ALA A 15 7.46 8.81 3.99
N TYR A 16 6.78 9.76 3.36
CA TYR A 16 7.17 10.30 2.07
C TYR A 16 7.34 11.82 2.18
N SER A 17 8.24 12.39 1.38
CA SER A 17 8.31 13.84 1.22
C SER A 17 7.15 14.35 0.36
N SER A 18 6.79 15.62 0.52
CA SER A 18 5.81 16.31 -0.34
C SER A 18 6.33 16.65 -1.74
N GLN A 19 7.51 16.15 -2.14
CA GLN A 19 8.06 16.38 -3.46
C GLN A 19 7.14 15.76 -4.53
N PRO A 20 6.61 16.55 -5.48
CA PRO A 20 5.76 16.01 -6.53
C PRO A 20 6.55 15.09 -7.46
N LEU A 21 5.86 14.11 -8.03
CA LEU A 21 6.46 13.16 -8.97
C LEU A 21 6.16 13.61 -10.40
N PRO A 22 7.15 13.76 -11.30
CA PRO A 22 6.88 14.10 -12.69
C PRO A 22 5.96 13.08 -13.37
N GLU A 23 5.01 13.54 -14.17
CA GLU A 23 4.01 12.67 -14.80
C GLU A 23 4.64 11.66 -15.77
N ASP A 24 5.66 12.08 -16.51
CA ASP A 24 6.44 11.23 -17.41
C ASP A 24 7.13 10.07 -16.66
N VAL A 25 7.61 10.31 -15.44
CA VAL A 25 8.17 9.27 -14.57
C VAL A 25 7.10 8.25 -14.17
N VAL A 26 5.90 8.72 -13.78
CA VAL A 26 4.78 7.82 -13.46
C VAL A 26 4.41 6.98 -14.67
N GLN A 27 4.27 7.60 -15.84
CA GLN A 27 3.94 6.92 -17.08
C GLN A 27 5.00 5.88 -17.46
N ALA A 28 6.29 6.21 -17.36
CA ALA A 28 7.38 5.28 -17.62
C ALA A 28 7.31 4.04 -16.71
N ILE A 29 7.07 4.24 -15.40
CA ILE A 29 6.92 3.13 -14.45
C ILE A 29 5.73 2.23 -14.83
N LEU A 30 4.60 2.80 -15.23
CA LEU A 30 3.42 2.03 -15.63
C LEU A 30 3.65 1.25 -16.93
N LEU A 31 4.38 1.83 -17.89
CA LEU A 31 4.74 1.16 -19.14
C LEU A 31 5.64 -0.05 -18.87
N ASP A 32 6.66 0.11 -18.01
CA ASP A 32 7.53 -1.00 -17.60
C ASP A 32 6.74 -2.07 -16.84
N ALA A 33 5.86 -1.67 -15.91
CA ALA A 33 5.06 -2.61 -15.12
C ALA A 33 4.08 -3.44 -15.96
N ARG A 34 3.63 -2.92 -17.10
CA ARG A 34 2.72 -3.63 -18.02
C ARG A 34 3.36 -4.89 -18.63
N GLU A 35 4.68 -4.95 -18.70
CA GLU A 35 5.41 -6.09 -19.27
C GLU A 35 5.43 -7.32 -18.34
N ALA A 36 4.80 -7.24 -17.16
CA ALA A 36 4.59 -8.40 -16.32
C ALA A 36 3.80 -9.50 -17.07
N PRO A 37 4.21 -10.77 -17.01
CA PRO A 37 3.49 -11.85 -17.67
C PRO A 37 2.15 -12.13 -16.97
N SER A 38 1.16 -12.63 -17.71
CA SER A 38 -0.13 -13.06 -17.18
C SER A 38 -0.62 -14.34 -17.85
N TRP A 39 -1.47 -15.10 -17.15
CA TRP A 39 -2.06 -16.30 -17.72
C TRP A 39 -2.89 -15.97 -18.96
N SER A 40 -2.62 -16.69 -20.05
CA SER A 40 -3.16 -16.41 -21.39
C SER A 40 -2.94 -14.98 -21.89
N ASN A 41 -1.93 -14.28 -21.34
CA ASN A 41 -1.58 -12.89 -21.62
C ASN A 41 -2.75 -11.88 -21.50
N THR A 42 -3.71 -12.16 -20.62
CA THR A 42 -4.94 -11.37 -20.48
C THR A 42 -4.72 -9.97 -19.90
N GLN A 43 -3.59 -9.74 -19.23
CA GLN A 43 -3.25 -8.45 -18.58
C GLN A 43 -4.42 -7.91 -17.74
N PRO A 44 -4.90 -8.68 -16.74
CA PRO A 44 -6.20 -8.43 -16.11
C PRO A 44 -6.24 -7.18 -15.21
N TRP A 45 -5.09 -6.55 -14.98
CA TRP A 45 -4.96 -5.36 -14.14
C TRP A 45 -5.60 -4.14 -14.81
N LYS A 46 -6.42 -3.43 -14.03
CA LYS A 46 -6.80 -2.05 -14.29
C LYS A 46 -6.13 -1.18 -13.24
N VAL A 47 -5.42 -0.15 -13.68
CA VAL A 47 -4.64 0.71 -12.79
C VAL A 47 -5.27 2.09 -12.78
N ALA A 48 -5.59 2.61 -11.58
CA ALA A 48 -5.91 4.01 -11.39
C ALA A 48 -4.79 4.67 -10.58
N VAL A 49 -4.37 5.85 -11.01
CA VAL A 49 -3.32 6.62 -10.33
C VAL A 49 -3.91 7.94 -9.86
N ALA A 50 -3.81 8.19 -8.56
CA ALA A 50 -4.08 9.49 -7.96
C ALA A 50 -2.74 10.19 -7.74
N HIS A 51 -2.59 11.39 -8.31
CA HIS A 51 -1.35 12.17 -8.26
C HIS A 51 -1.66 13.67 -8.04
N GLY A 52 -0.79 14.35 -7.30
CA GLY A 52 -0.93 15.76 -6.96
C GLY A 52 -2.27 16.02 -6.25
N ALA A 53 -3.01 17.02 -6.73
CA ALA A 53 -4.28 17.42 -6.12
C ALA A 53 -5.32 16.29 -6.00
N SER A 54 -5.35 15.34 -6.93
CA SER A 54 -6.26 14.19 -6.85
C SER A 54 -5.86 13.21 -5.74
N CYS A 55 -4.55 13.04 -5.48
CA CYS A 55 -4.05 12.25 -4.35
C CYS A 55 -4.41 12.93 -3.02
N ASP A 56 -4.29 14.25 -2.96
CA ASP A 56 -4.61 15.02 -1.77
C ASP A 56 -6.10 14.98 -1.42
N ALA A 57 -6.98 15.15 -2.41
CA ALA A 57 -8.42 15.01 -2.23
C ALA A 57 -8.79 13.59 -1.77
N LEU A 58 -8.24 12.56 -2.42
CA LEU A 58 -8.48 11.17 -2.06
C LEU A 58 -8.00 10.85 -0.64
N ARG A 59 -6.84 11.38 -0.24
CA ARG A 59 -6.32 11.23 1.13
C ARG A 59 -7.29 11.77 2.17
N GLN A 60 -7.83 12.96 1.94
CA GLN A 60 -8.81 13.57 2.84
C GLN A 60 -10.07 12.72 2.96
N ASP A 61 -10.59 12.22 1.84
CA ASP A 61 -11.76 11.36 1.80
C ASP A 61 -11.52 10.03 2.54
N LEU A 62 -10.36 9.40 2.33
CA LEU A 62 -10.00 8.15 3.00
C LEU A 62 -9.86 8.32 4.52
N VAL A 63 -9.22 9.41 4.98
CA VAL A 63 -9.09 9.72 6.41
C VAL A 63 -10.47 9.99 7.03
N ALA A 64 -11.32 10.79 6.38
CA ALA A 64 -12.67 11.06 6.86
C ALA A 64 -13.55 9.79 6.91
N ALA A 65 -13.44 8.94 5.89
CA ALA A 65 -14.15 7.66 5.86
C ALA A 65 -13.68 6.72 6.97
N ALA A 66 -12.37 6.62 7.21
CA ALA A 66 -11.81 5.76 8.25
C ALA A 66 -12.26 6.13 9.67
N ALA A 67 -12.57 7.41 9.91
CA ALA A 67 -13.07 7.88 11.21
C ALA A 67 -14.53 7.47 11.49
N THR A 68 -15.31 7.13 10.46
CA THR A 68 -16.76 6.96 10.57
C THR A 68 -17.28 5.62 10.05
N ARG A 69 -16.49 4.89 9.27
CA ARG A 69 -16.90 3.66 8.59
C ARG A 69 -16.02 2.49 9.00
N VAL A 70 -16.64 1.32 9.11
CA VAL A 70 -15.93 0.06 9.18
C VAL A 70 -15.52 -0.32 7.75
N PRO A 71 -14.25 -0.66 7.47
CA PRO A 71 -13.85 -1.11 6.14
C PRO A 71 -14.62 -2.36 5.70
N GLU A 72 -15.20 -2.30 4.50
CA GLU A 72 -15.88 -3.41 3.85
C GLU A 72 -15.08 -3.84 2.60
N PRO A 73 -14.10 -4.74 2.75
CA PRO A 73 -13.25 -5.14 1.63
C PRO A 73 -14.06 -5.97 0.62
N GLU A 74 -13.96 -5.63 -0.67
CA GLU A 74 -14.59 -6.39 -1.76
C GLU A 74 -14.05 -7.83 -1.84
N VAL A 75 -12.78 -8.02 -1.46
CA VAL A 75 -12.14 -9.32 -1.34
C VAL A 75 -11.97 -9.62 0.14
N PRO A 76 -12.76 -10.56 0.72
CA PRO A 76 -12.62 -10.90 2.13
C PRO A 76 -11.25 -11.53 2.39
N GLN A 77 -10.78 -11.45 3.64
CA GLN A 77 -9.60 -12.20 4.04
C GLN A 77 -9.95 -13.70 4.05
N LEU A 78 -9.62 -14.40 2.96
CA LEU A 78 -10.03 -15.79 2.72
C LEU A 78 -9.27 -16.83 3.54
N PHE A 79 -8.31 -16.43 4.38
CA PHE A 79 -7.49 -17.37 5.14
C PHE A 79 -6.93 -16.79 6.44
N GLU A 80 -6.67 -17.70 7.38
CA GLU A 80 -5.75 -17.43 8.49
C GLU A 80 -4.33 -17.82 8.09
N TYR A 81 -3.34 -17.04 8.51
CA TYR A 81 -1.96 -17.40 8.31
C TYR A 81 -1.63 -18.70 9.07
N PRO A 82 -1.10 -19.75 8.39
CA PRO A 82 -0.66 -20.97 9.05
C PRO A 82 0.36 -20.69 10.16
N PRO A 83 0.47 -21.56 11.19
CA PRO A 83 1.36 -21.35 12.33
C PRO A 83 2.80 -20.97 11.96
N LEU A 84 3.34 -21.58 10.89
CA LEU A 84 4.71 -21.32 10.41
C LEU A 84 4.95 -19.88 9.91
N LEU A 85 3.88 -19.15 9.52
CA LEU A 85 3.96 -17.77 9.04
C LEU A 85 3.72 -16.74 10.15
N GLN A 86 3.14 -17.16 11.28
CA GLN A 86 2.77 -16.26 12.36
C GLN A 86 3.99 -15.58 13.00
N ALA A 87 5.11 -16.30 13.16
CA ALA A 87 6.33 -15.74 13.71
C ALA A 87 6.83 -14.55 12.87
N ARG A 88 6.84 -14.69 11.54
CA ARG A 88 7.25 -13.62 10.61
C ARG A 88 6.28 -12.44 10.65
N ARG A 89 4.97 -12.71 10.62
CA ARG A 89 3.93 -11.67 10.72
C ARG A 89 4.08 -10.84 12.00
N ARG A 90 4.27 -11.51 13.14
CA ARG A 90 4.45 -10.86 14.45
C ARG A 90 5.74 -10.06 14.51
N ALA A 91 6.86 -10.63 14.03
CA ALA A 91 8.14 -9.95 13.99
C ALA A 91 8.05 -8.63 13.19
N THR A 92 7.44 -8.66 12.01
CA THR A 92 7.22 -7.43 11.21
C THR A 92 6.33 -6.42 11.93
N GLY A 93 5.24 -6.88 12.55
CA GLY A 93 4.32 -6.01 13.29
C GLY A 93 4.97 -5.34 14.49
N PHE A 94 5.71 -6.11 15.31
CA PHE A 94 6.40 -5.59 16.49
C PHE A 94 7.59 -4.71 16.11
N GLY A 95 8.40 -5.13 15.15
CA GLY A 95 9.56 -4.36 14.70
C GLY A 95 9.19 -2.98 14.17
N LEU A 96 8.01 -2.83 13.53
CA LEU A 96 7.51 -1.52 13.13
C LEU A 96 7.32 -0.58 14.33
N TYR A 97 6.64 -1.04 15.38
CA TYR A 97 6.37 -0.21 16.55
C TYR A 97 7.63 0.05 17.38
N GLU A 98 8.52 -0.94 17.47
CA GLU A 98 9.82 -0.81 18.13
C GLU A 98 10.68 0.29 17.47
N VAL A 99 10.81 0.28 16.14
CA VAL A 99 11.54 1.33 15.40
C VAL A 99 10.94 2.72 15.61
N LEU A 100 9.63 2.80 15.83
CA LEU A 100 8.92 4.06 16.09
C LEU A 100 8.93 4.47 17.56
N GLY A 101 9.48 3.65 18.46
CA GLY A 101 9.45 3.89 19.91
C GLY A 101 8.05 3.82 20.53
N ILE A 102 7.11 3.11 19.89
CA ILE A 102 5.72 3.01 20.35
C ILE A 102 5.56 1.75 21.21
N ASP A 103 5.22 1.94 22.48
CA ASP A 103 4.97 0.82 23.40
C ASP A 103 3.73 0.02 22.98
N ARG A 104 3.76 -1.30 23.23
CA ARG A 104 2.64 -2.20 22.90
C ARG A 104 1.34 -1.81 23.63
N ALA A 105 1.45 -1.29 24.86
CA ALA A 105 0.34 -0.85 25.69
C ALA A 105 -0.19 0.54 25.31
N ASP A 106 0.59 1.33 24.57
CA ASP A 106 0.16 2.65 24.09
C ASP A 106 -0.82 2.50 22.91
N LYS A 107 -2.10 2.29 23.25
CA LYS A 107 -3.16 2.12 22.25
C LYS A 107 -3.35 3.37 21.39
N GLU A 108 -3.14 4.55 21.95
CA GLU A 108 -3.36 5.83 21.25
C GLU A 108 -2.30 6.05 20.17
N ALA A 109 -1.02 5.93 20.51
CA ALA A 109 0.06 6.06 19.54
C ALA A 109 -0.03 4.99 18.43
N ARG A 110 -0.45 3.77 18.77
CA ARG A 110 -0.68 2.70 17.79
C ARG A 110 -1.86 3.01 16.87
N ALA A 111 -2.95 3.57 17.40
CA ALA A 111 -4.09 4.02 16.59
C ALA A 111 -3.67 5.15 15.63
N LYS A 112 -2.99 6.18 16.12
CA LYS A 112 -2.46 7.27 15.28
C LYS A 112 -1.51 6.76 14.18
N GLN A 113 -0.65 5.80 14.51
CA GLN A 113 0.24 5.19 13.52
C GLN A 113 -0.53 4.35 12.49
N PHE A 114 -1.63 3.71 12.90
CA PHE A 114 -2.50 2.97 11.99
C PHE A 114 -3.28 3.90 11.05
N GLU A 115 -3.76 5.04 11.54
CA GLU A 115 -4.47 6.06 10.75
C GLU A 115 -3.65 6.55 9.54
N LYS A 116 -2.31 6.58 9.67
CA LYS A 116 -1.42 6.95 8.56
C LYS A 116 -1.57 6.08 7.31
N ASN A 117 -2.11 4.86 7.41
CA ASN A 117 -2.42 4.04 6.23
C ASN A 117 -3.49 4.72 5.34
N PHE A 118 -4.50 5.33 5.96
CA PHE A 118 -5.56 6.06 5.24
C PHE A 118 -5.08 7.43 4.75
N ALA A 119 -4.09 8.01 5.44
CA ALA A 119 -3.36 9.17 4.94
C ALA A 119 -2.33 8.84 3.83
N LEU A 120 -2.27 7.60 3.36
CA LEU A 120 -1.32 7.13 2.33
C LEU A 120 0.15 7.38 2.73
N PHE A 121 0.44 7.46 4.04
CA PHE A 121 1.72 7.89 4.60
C PHE A 121 2.27 9.19 3.99
N ASP A 122 1.36 10.09 3.61
CA ASP A 122 1.66 11.38 2.97
C ASP A 122 2.32 11.27 1.59
N ALA A 123 2.18 10.11 0.92
CA ALA A 123 2.70 9.92 -0.43
C ALA A 123 2.05 10.89 -1.42
N PRO A 124 2.82 11.52 -2.33
CA PRO A 124 2.30 12.46 -3.34
C PRO A 124 1.57 11.76 -4.49
N CYS A 125 1.66 10.43 -4.56
CA CYS A 125 1.08 9.59 -5.59
C CYS A 125 0.63 8.26 -4.96
N ALA A 126 -0.54 7.78 -5.35
CA ALA A 126 -1.07 6.48 -4.96
C ALA A 126 -1.59 5.72 -6.17
N VAL A 127 -1.31 4.41 -6.19
CA VAL A 127 -1.71 3.50 -7.26
C VAL A 127 -2.70 2.49 -6.71
N PHE A 128 -3.86 2.40 -7.34
CA PHE A 128 -4.90 1.43 -7.03
C PHE A 128 -4.95 0.38 -8.15
N LEU A 129 -4.86 -0.88 -7.74
CA LEU A 129 -4.94 -2.03 -8.63
C LEU A 129 -6.32 -2.64 -8.52
N PHE A 130 -7.01 -2.69 -9.64
CA PHE A 130 -8.31 -3.33 -9.79
C PHE A 130 -8.15 -4.58 -10.65
N ALA A 131 -8.97 -5.58 -10.36
CA ALA A 131 -9.08 -6.80 -11.14
C ALA A 131 -10.55 -7.08 -11.41
N HIS A 132 -10.82 -7.78 -12.50
CA HIS A 132 -12.20 -8.18 -12.81
C HIS A 132 -12.73 -9.12 -11.72
N ARG A 133 -13.98 -8.90 -11.27
CA ARG A 133 -14.60 -9.67 -10.18
C ARG A 133 -14.56 -11.18 -10.41
N ALA A 134 -14.72 -11.63 -11.66
CA ALA A 134 -14.66 -13.06 -12.02
C ALA A 134 -13.29 -13.73 -11.81
N LEU A 135 -12.24 -12.97 -11.47
CA LEU A 135 -10.92 -13.50 -11.13
C LEU A 135 -10.71 -13.66 -9.62
N GLN A 136 -11.70 -13.29 -8.81
CA GLN A 136 -11.71 -13.52 -7.37
C GLN A 136 -12.21 -14.97 -7.18
N GLY A 137 -11.32 -15.84 -6.67
CA GLY A 137 -11.62 -17.25 -6.39
C GLY A 137 -12.53 -17.45 -5.20
#